data_AF-A0A9E2A2V1-F1
#
_entry.id   AF-A0A9E2A2V1-F1
#
_cell.length_a   1.000
_cell.length_b   1.000
_cell.length_c   1.000
_cell.angle_alpha   90.00
_cell.angle_beta   90.00
_cell.angle_gamma   90.00
#
_symmetry.space_group_name_H-M   'P 1'
#
loop_
_entity.id
_entity.type
_entity.pdbx_description
1 polymer ?
#
loop_
_entity_poly.entity_id
_entity_poly.type
_entity_poly.pdbx_seq_one_letter_code
_entity_poly.pdbx_strand_id
1 'polypeptide(L)'
;DKPPEETVIRSDKIRMHHFAIHQPHHQAELSGEERRSFAEVHQGLDSLDEAKRCLSCGVCNACDRCVTFCPDGVLRREGDRVVFDYDYCKGCGVCVSECSRAVIYMKSSEEAA
;
A
#
# COMPACT_ATOMS: atom_id res chain seq x y z
N ASP A 1 -4.81 -4.93 21.78
CA ASP A 1 -5.00 -3.46 21.71
C ASP A 1 -5.15 -2.98 20.28
N LYS A 2 -5.99 -1.96 20.06
CA LYS A 2 -6.12 -1.28 18.76
C LYS A 2 -4.90 -0.37 18.57
N PRO A 3 -4.22 -0.38 17.42
CA PRO A 3 -3.13 0.54 17.18
C PRO A 3 -3.61 2.00 17.26
N PRO A 4 -2.77 2.96 17.68
CA PRO A 4 -3.14 4.37 17.74
C PRO A 4 -3.69 4.84 16.39
N GLU A 5 -4.73 5.67 16.39
CA GLU A 5 -5.45 6.04 15.16
C GLU A 5 -4.54 6.69 14.11
N GLU A 6 -3.51 7.43 14.55
CA GLU A 6 -2.48 8.05 13.71
C GLU A 6 -1.66 7.03 12.91
N THR A 7 -1.51 5.80 13.40
CA THR A 7 -0.75 4.74 12.72
C THR A 7 -1.57 3.99 11.67
N VAL A 8 -2.88 4.28 11.58
CA VAL A 8 -3.79 3.60 10.66
C VAL A 8 -3.85 4.35 9.33
N ILE A 9 -3.33 3.73 8.27
CA ILE A 9 -3.46 4.24 6.91
C ILE A 9 -4.86 3.91 6.37
N ARG A 10 -5.69 4.95 6.24
CA ARG A 10 -7.02 4.85 5.61
C ARG A 10 -6.92 4.86 4.08
N SER A 11 -7.96 4.35 3.42
CA SER A 11 -8.00 4.21 1.96
C SER A 11 -7.84 5.53 1.21
N ASP A 12 -8.27 6.65 1.79
CA ASP A 12 -8.12 8.00 1.22
C ASP A 12 -6.66 8.50 1.18
N LYS A 13 -5.77 7.90 1.98
CA LYS A 13 -4.34 8.24 1.98
C LYS A 13 -3.54 7.47 0.92
N ILE A 14 -4.08 6.36 0.43
CA ILE A 14 -3.41 5.49 -0.54
C ILE A 14 -3.50 6.12 -1.92
N ARG A 15 -2.38 6.15 -2.64
CA ARG A 15 -2.30 6.78 -3.97
C ARG A 15 -2.68 5.77 -5.05
N MET A 16 -3.98 5.53 -5.16
CA MET A 16 -4.55 4.57 -6.13
C MET A 16 -4.20 4.93 -7.58
N HIS A 17 -4.03 6.22 -7.89
CA HIS A 17 -3.70 6.71 -9.23
C HIS A 17 -2.29 6.30 -9.71
N HIS A 18 -1.42 5.76 -8.84
CA HIS A 18 -0.14 5.17 -9.26
C HIS A 18 -0.29 3.81 -9.95
N PHE A 19 -1.49 3.23 -9.94
CA PHE A 19 -1.77 1.90 -10.47
C PHE A 19 -2.82 1.98 -11.59
N ALA A 20 -2.74 1.05 -12.54
CA ALA A 20 -3.79 0.89 -13.53
C ALA A 20 -5.10 0.45 -12.85
N ILE A 21 -6.20 1.04 -13.28
CA ILE A 21 -7.53 0.64 -12.81
C ILE A 21 -7.91 -0.64 -13.56
N HIS A 22 -8.07 -1.73 -12.82
CA HIS A 22 -8.58 -3.00 -13.33
C HIS A 22 -10.01 -3.21 -12.85
N GLN A 23 -10.87 -3.74 -13.73
CA GLN A 23 -12.23 -4.11 -13.37
C GLN A 23 -12.20 -5.31 -12.41
N PRO A 24 -13.03 -5.32 -11.34
CA PRO A 24 -13.14 -6.46 -10.45
C PRO A 24 -13.63 -7.70 -11.21
N HIS A 25 -13.15 -8.88 -10.82
CA HIS A 25 -13.71 -10.13 -11.34
C HIS A 25 -15.16 -10.30 -10.89
N HIS A 26 -16.04 -10.76 -11.79
CA HIS A 26 -17.41 -11.10 -11.45
C HIS A 26 -17.46 -12.52 -10.88
N GLN A 27 -17.93 -12.69 -9.66
CA GLN A 27 -18.11 -14.03 -9.08
C GLN A 27 -19.36 -14.68 -9.67
N ALA A 28 -19.37 -15.99 -9.82
CA ALA A 28 -20.58 -16.69 -10.24
C ALA A 28 -21.61 -16.62 -9.10
N GLU A 29 -22.84 -16.23 -9.43
CA GLU A 29 -23.94 -16.12 -8.48
C GLU A 29 -24.93 -17.26 -8.70
N LEU A 30 -25.22 -18.05 -7.67
CA LEU A 30 -26.31 -19.01 -7.70
C LEU A 30 -27.65 -18.31 -7.45
N SER A 31 -28.75 -18.93 -7.87
CA SER A 31 -30.07 -18.41 -7.52
C SER A 31 -30.35 -18.56 -6.01
N GLY A 32 -31.27 -17.77 -5.47
CA GLY A 32 -31.62 -17.80 -4.05
C GLY A 32 -32.05 -19.18 -3.54
N GLU A 33 -32.69 -19.99 -4.39
CA GLU A 33 -33.13 -21.36 -4.04
C GLU A 33 -31.97 -22.37 -4.00
N GLU A 34 -30.93 -22.13 -4.79
CA GLU A 34 -29.73 -22.95 -4.91
C GLU A 34 -28.68 -22.61 -3.84
N ARG A 35 -28.75 -21.41 -3.24
CA ARG A 35 -27.89 -20.94 -2.13
C ARG A 35 -28.20 -21.65 -0.80
N ARG A 36 -28.02 -22.96 -0.77
CA ARG A 36 -28.23 -23.81 0.43
C ARG A 36 -26.95 -24.09 1.23
N SER A 37 -25.80 -23.65 0.73
CA SER A 37 -24.49 -23.88 1.34
C SER A 37 -23.48 -22.83 0.89
N PHE A 38 -22.23 -22.93 1.38
CA PHE A 38 -21.10 -22.11 0.94
C PHE A 38 -20.53 -22.52 -0.43
N ALA A 39 -21.20 -23.40 -1.17
CA ALA A 39 -20.74 -23.85 -2.49
C ALA A 39 -20.44 -22.69 -3.44
N GLU A 40 -21.24 -21.62 -3.45
CA GLU A 40 -21.01 -20.39 -4.24
C GLU A 40 -19.66 -19.73 -3.88
N VAL A 41 -19.39 -19.54 -2.58
CA VAL A 41 -18.16 -18.90 -2.08
C VAL A 41 -16.91 -19.75 -2.37
N HIS A 42 -17.06 -21.07 -2.41
CA HIS A 42 -15.96 -22.00 -2.64
C HIS A 42 -15.57 -22.20 -4.12
N GLN A 43 -16.28 -21.60 -5.07
CA GLN A 43 -15.95 -21.73 -6.51
C GLN A 43 -14.63 -21.07 -6.88
N GLY A 44 -14.20 -20.06 -6.12
CA GLY A 44 -12.95 -19.34 -6.39
C GLY A 44 -13.02 -18.48 -7.66
N LEU A 45 -11.84 -18.13 -8.18
CA LEU A 45 -11.69 -17.35 -9.41
C LEU A 45 -10.83 -18.14 -10.40
N ASP A 46 -11.15 -18.05 -11.69
CA ASP A 46 -10.46 -18.81 -12.75
C ASP A 46 -9.09 -18.22 -13.13
N SER A 47 -8.76 -17.01 -12.64
CA SER A 47 -7.52 -16.32 -12.98
C SER A 47 -6.84 -15.67 -11.77
N LEU A 48 -5.52 -15.46 -11.91
CA LEU A 48 -4.69 -14.75 -10.93
C LEU A 48 -4.78 -13.21 -11.06
N ASP A 49 -5.61 -12.68 -11.97
CA ASP A 49 -5.63 -11.25 -12.25
C ASP A 49 -6.19 -10.44 -11.09
N GLU A 50 -7.15 -11.00 -10.33
CA GLU A 50 -7.65 -10.34 -9.12
C GLU A 50 -6.54 -10.21 -8.05
N ALA A 51 -5.65 -11.20 -7.93
CA ALA A 51 -4.53 -11.13 -6.99
C ALA A 51 -3.56 -9.98 -7.33
N LYS A 52 -3.38 -9.67 -8.63
CA LYS A 52 -2.55 -8.53 -9.09
C LYS A 52 -3.17 -7.17 -8.79
N ARG A 53 -4.48 -7.12 -8.50
CA ARG A 53 -5.22 -5.92 -8.11
C ARG A 53 -4.98 -5.55 -6.63
N CYS A 54 -4.41 -6.46 -5.83
CA CYS A 54 -4.10 -6.21 -4.43
C CYS A 54 -2.96 -5.20 -4.27
N LEU A 55 -3.22 -4.14 -3.49
CA LEU A 55 -2.28 -3.04 -3.31
C LEU A 55 -1.43 -3.14 -2.04
N SER A 56 -1.52 -4.24 -1.28
CA SER A 56 -1.10 -4.36 0.15
C SER A 56 -1.10 -2.99 0.86
N CYS A 57 -2.30 -2.43 0.92
CA CYS A 57 -2.61 -1.11 1.44
C CYS A 57 -2.05 -0.91 2.85
N GLY A 58 -1.46 0.26 3.10
CA GLY A 58 -1.05 0.67 4.44
C GLY A 58 0.15 -0.08 5.04
N VAL A 59 0.88 -0.89 4.26
CA VAL A 59 2.09 -1.58 4.72
C VAL A 59 3.20 -1.44 3.68
N CYS A 60 4.43 -1.14 4.11
CA CYS A 60 5.57 -1.12 3.21
C CYS A 60 5.80 -2.52 2.66
N ASN A 61 5.77 -2.68 1.34
CA ASN A 61 6.16 -3.93 0.67
C ASN A 61 7.54 -3.83 0.02
N ALA A 62 8.28 -2.77 0.35
CA ALA A 62 9.52 -2.37 -0.28
C ALA A 62 9.39 -2.42 -1.82
N CYS A 63 8.65 -1.48 -2.40
CA CYS A 63 8.52 -1.33 -3.85
C CYS A 63 9.54 -0.35 -4.46
N ASP A 64 10.45 0.19 -3.65
CA ASP A 64 11.51 1.15 -4.02
C ASP A 64 11.08 2.45 -4.69
N ARG A 65 9.79 2.77 -4.82
CA ARG A 65 9.35 4.07 -5.35
C ARG A 65 10.00 5.24 -4.61
N CYS A 66 10.01 5.22 -3.29
CA CYS A 66 10.62 6.28 -2.48
C CYS A 66 12.14 6.39 -2.68
N VAL A 67 12.82 5.28 -3.00
CA VAL A 67 14.25 5.25 -3.35
C VAL A 67 14.46 5.88 -4.72
N THR A 68 13.71 5.41 -5.74
CA THR A 68 13.81 5.88 -7.13
C THR A 68 13.55 7.36 -7.28
N PHE A 69 12.57 7.92 -6.55
CA PHE A 69 12.17 9.32 -6.68
C PHE A 69 12.86 10.27 -5.71
N CYS A 70 13.75 9.79 -4.85
CA CYS A 70 14.49 10.68 -3.97
C CYS A 70 15.48 11.54 -4.79
N PRO A 71 15.33 12.87 -4.83
CA PRO A 71 16.20 13.72 -5.65
C PRO A 71 17.63 13.75 -5.11
N ASP A 72 17.81 13.58 -3.80
CA ASP A 72 19.12 13.58 -3.13
C ASP A 72 19.72 12.17 -2.99
N GLY A 73 19.00 11.11 -3.38
CA GLY A 73 19.49 9.73 -3.30
C GLY A 73 19.74 9.19 -1.88
N VAL A 74 19.10 9.76 -0.85
CA VAL A 74 19.36 9.44 0.57
C VAL A 74 18.59 8.24 1.11
N LEU A 75 17.78 7.58 0.27
CA LEU A 75 17.04 6.37 0.64
C LEU A 75 17.68 5.16 -0.03
N ARG A 76 17.83 4.06 0.70
CA ARG A 76 18.34 2.80 0.15
C ARG A 76 17.66 1.59 0.77
N ARG A 77 17.62 0.49 0.03
CA ARG A 77 17.10 -0.79 0.50
C ARG A 77 18.12 -1.55 1.33
N GLU A 78 17.68 -2.07 2.47
CA GLU A 78 18.36 -3.10 3.25
C GLU A 78 17.39 -4.26 3.51
N GLY A 79 17.51 -5.33 2.72
CA GLY A 79 16.56 -6.44 2.78
C GLY A 79 15.13 -6.01 2.44
N ASP A 80 14.22 -6.18 3.40
CA ASP A 80 12.80 -5.81 3.31
C ASP A 80 12.50 -4.39 3.84
N ARG A 81 13.54 -3.65 4.26
CA ARG A 81 13.41 -2.29 4.81
C ARG A 81 14.02 -1.25 3.89
N VAL A 82 13.53 -0.02 4.04
CA VAL A 82 14.12 1.18 3.44
C VAL A 82 14.74 2.00 4.56
N VAL A 83 16.02 2.34 4.40
CA VAL A 83 16.79 3.13 5.35
C VAL A 83 16.99 4.54 4.78
N PHE A 84 16.93 5.52 5.66
CA PHE A 84 17.10 6.94 5.35
C PHE A 84 18.44 7.41 5.91
N ASP A 85 19.23 8.07 5.08
CA ASP A 85 20.35 8.87 5.53
C ASP A 85 19.85 10.28 5.87
N TYR A 86 19.64 10.52 7.16
CA TYR A 86 19.11 11.78 7.66
C TYR A 86 20.15 12.91 7.67
N ASP A 87 21.45 12.61 7.63
CA ASP A 87 22.52 13.62 7.60
C ASP A 87 22.52 14.41 6.28
N TYR A 88 22.10 13.75 5.19
CA TYR A 88 22.01 14.36 3.86
C TYR A 88 20.59 14.73 3.45
N CYS A 89 19.56 14.21 4.13
CA CYS A 89 18.16 14.48 3.83
C CYS A 89 17.82 15.98 3.92
N LYS A 90 17.16 16.52 2.88
CA LYS A 90 16.73 17.93 2.82
C LYS A 90 15.29 18.16 3.25
N GLY A 91 14.56 17.11 3.62
CA GLY A 91 13.16 17.22 4.07
C GLY A 91 12.16 17.62 2.99
N CYS A 92 12.45 17.38 1.71
CA CYS A 92 11.60 17.81 0.59
C CYS A 92 10.24 17.09 0.50
N GLY A 93 10.08 15.95 1.19
CA GLY A 93 8.82 15.19 1.23
C GLY A 93 8.47 14.40 -0.04
N VAL A 94 9.35 14.35 -1.05
CA VAL A 94 9.08 13.59 -2.29
C VAL A 94 8.87 12.09 -2.01
N CYS A 95 9.61 11.50 -1.07
CA CYS A 95 9.39 10.12 -0.65
C CYS A 95 7.97 9.89 -0.06
N VAL A 96 7.40 10.89 0.62
CA VAL A 96 6.03 10.88 1.15
C VAL A 96 5.00 11.03 0.02
N SER A 97 5.28 11.89 -0.97
CA SER A 97 4.41 12.05 -2.14
C SER A 97 4.40 10.82 -3.03
N GLU A 98 5.51 10.09 -3.12
CA GLU A 98 5.66 8.96 -4.04
C GLU A 98 5.32 7.60 -3.43
N CYS A 99 5.23 7.51 -2.11
CA CYS A 99 4.80 6.30 -1.44
C CYS A 99 3.32 6.03 -1.74
N SER A 100 3.05 5.07 -2.61
CA SER A 100 1.69 4.69 -2.98
C SER A 100 0.87 4.13 -1.82
N ARG A 101 1.54 3.63 -0.78
CA ARG A 101 0.95 3.02 0.42
C ARG A 101 0.84 3.98 1.60
N ALA A 102 1.31 5.22 1.45
CA ALA A 102 1.30 6.25 2.49
C ALA A 102 1.92 5.85 3.83
N VAL A 103 2.98 5.03 3.81
CA VAL A 103 3.66 4.53 5.03
C VAL A 103 4.83 5.41 5.48
N ILE A 104 5.14 6.47 4.73
CA ILE A 104 6.17 7.46 5.07
C ILE A 104 5.43 8.75 5.41
N TYR A 105 5.83 9.40 6.50
CA TYR A 105 5.28 10.67 6.95
C TYR A 105 6.41 11.62 7.37
N MET A 106 6.09 12.92 7.38
CA MET A 106 7.00 13.94 7.90
C MET A 106 6.74 14.13 9.39
N LYS A 107 7.80 14.25 10.18
CA LYS A 107 7.73 14.63 11.59
C LYS A 107 8.25 16.06 11.74
N SER A 108 7.66 16.87 12.63
CA SER A 108 8.23 18.19 12.91
C SER A 108 9.53 18.06 13.71
N SER A 109 10.37 19.09 13.65
CA SER A 109 11.64 19.12 14.39
C SER A 109 11.45 19.15 15.90
N GLU A 110 10.32 19.67 16.40
CA GLU A 110 10.01 19.71 17.85
C GLU A 110 9.65 18.34 18.40
N GLU A 111 9.12 17.45 17.56
CA GLU A 111 8.72 16.09 17.96
C GLU A 111 9.84 15.06 17.76
N ALA A 112 10.93 15.41 17.06
CA ALA A 112 12.05 14.52 16.77
C ALA A 112 13.14 14.50 17.86
N ALA A 113 13.12 15.48 18.78
CA ALA A 113 13.98 15.57 19.96
C ALA A 113 13.45 14.71 21.12
#